data_AF-A0A952IQR1-F1
#
_entry.id   AF-A0A952IQR1-F1
#
_cell.length_a   1.000
_cell.length_b   1.000
_cell.length_c   1.000
_cell.angle_alpha   90.00
_cell.angle_beta   90.00
_cell.angle_gamma   90.00
#
_symmetry.space_group_name_H-M   'P 1'
#
loop_
_entity.id
_entity.type
_entity.pdbx_description
1 polymer ?
#
loop_
_entity_poly.entity_id
_entity_poly.type
_entity_poly.pdbx_seq_one_letter_code
_entity_poly.pdbx_strand_id
1 'polypeptide(L)' 'MSLDDELEFNRLLRSAAILVVDDEPGMRNFLKKTLASRCALLEVAQSAEDAEALRLRYHFDLLLVDIRLPGLS' A
#
# COMPACT_ATOMS: atom_id res chain seq x y z
N MET A 1 -17.81 15.22 4.21
CA MET A 1 -16.60 15.06 5.04
C MET A 1 -16.20 16.46 5.46
N SER A 2 -15.99 16.70 6.76
CA SER A 2 -15.57 18.02 7.24
C SER A 2 -14.09 18.27 6.87
N LEU A 3 -13.65 19.53 6.88
CA LEU A 3 -12.24 19.88 6.65
C LEU A 3 -11.33 19.22 7.70
N ASP A 4 -11.83 19.08 8.93
CA ASP A 4 -11.12 18.44 10.04
C ASP A 4 -10.89 16.95 9.78
N ASP A 5 -11.90 16.23 9.26
CA ASP A 5 -11.76 14.81 8.87
C ASP A 5 -10.67 14.62 7.80
N GLU A 6 -10.61 15.51 6.81
CA GLU A 6 -9.60 15.45 5.75
C GLU A 6 -8.19 15.72 6.28
N LEU A 7 -8.05 16.65 7.21
CA LEU A 7 -6.77 16.98 7.84
C LEU A 7 -6.26 15.83 8.70
N GLU A 8 -7.16 15.21 9.47
CA GLU A 8 -6.87 14.03 10.28
C GLU A 8 -6.46 12.85 9.41
N PHE A 9 -7.23 12.56 8.35
CA PHE A 9 -6.90 11.50 7.40
C PHE A 9 -5.52 11.69 6.76
N ASN A 10 -5.20 12.92 6.34
CA ASN A 10 -3.87 13.23 5.81
C ASN A 10 -2.76 13.06 6.87
N ARG A 11 -3.02 13.35 8.14
CA ARG A 11 -2.05 13.07 9.22
C ARG A 11 -1.82 11.58 9.42
N LEU A 12 -2.90 10.79 9.45
CA LEU A 12 -2.82 9.34 9.61
C LEU A 12 -2.03 8.71 8.47
N LEU A 13 -2.33 9.10 7.23
CA LEU A 13 -1.62 8.61 6.05
C LEU A 13 -0.12 8.90 6.13
N ARG A 14 0.30 10.10 6.56
CA ARG A 14 1.72 10.47 6.65
C ARG A 14 2.54 9.59 7.58
N SER A 15 1.93 8.96 8.57
CA SER A 15 2.58 8.01 9.47
C SER A 15 2.40 6.55 9.06
N ALA A 16 1.52 6.26 8.10
CA ALA A 16 1.18 4.90 7.73
C ALA A 16 2.27 4.24 6.89
N ALA A 17 2.52 2.96 7.15
CA ALA A 17 3.24 2.05 6.28
C ALA A 17 2.25 1.21 5.47
N ILE A 18 2.31 1.34 4.14
CA ILE A 18 1.36 0.71 3.22
C ILE A 18 2.08 -0.28 2.29
N LEU A 19 1.48 -1.45 2.10
CA LEU A 19 1.90 -2.43 1.10
C LEU A 19 0.83 -2.59 0.03
N VAL A 20 1.19 -2.39 -1.24
CA VAL A 20 0.34 -2.68 -2.39
C VAL A 20 0.73 -4.02 -2.99
N VAL A 21 -0.23 -4.88 -3.30
CA VAL A 21 0.00 -6.19 -3.93
C VAL A 21 -0.90 -6.31 -5.16
N ASP A 22 -0.30 -6.27 -6.34
CA ASP A 22 -1.00 -6.23 -7.62
C ASP A 22 -0.07 -6.77 -8.72
N ASP A 23 -0.50 -7.70 -9.56
CA ASP A 23 0.35 -8.31 -10.60
C ASP A 23 0.54 -7.38 -11.82
N GLU A 24 -0.29 -6.35 -11.98
CA GLU A 24 -0.20 -5.41 -13.08
C GLU A 24 0.86 -4.32 -12.81
N PRO A 25 1.94 -4.26 -13.61
CA PRO A 25 3.01 -3.28 -13.40
C PRO A 25 2.54 -1.83 -13.58
N GLY A 26 1.51 -1.61 -14.41
CA GLY A 26 0.87 -0.31 -14.59
C GLY A 26 0.26 0.20 -13.30
N MET A 27 -0.56 -0.64 -12.64
CA MET A 27 -1.23 -0.30 -11.39
C MET A 27 -0.24 -0.07 -10.25
N ARG A 28 0.77 -0.95 -10.09
CA ARG A 28 1.83 -0.76 -9.09
C ARG A 28 2.55 0.58 -9.26
N ASN A 29 2.94 0.92 -10.48
CA ASN A 29 3.64 2.17 -10.76
C ASN A 29 2.75 3.40 -10.52
N PHE A 30 1.47 3.32 -10.88
CA PHE A 30 0.50 4.38 -10.63
C PHE A 30 0.29 4.62 -9.13
N LEU A 31 0.03 3.56 -8.36
CA LEU A 31 -0.16 3.66 -6.91
C LEU A 31 1.12 4.14 -6.21
N LYS A 32 2.29 3.65 -6.62
CA LYS A 32 3.57 4.13 -6.09
C LYS A 32 3.75 5.63 -6.28
N LYS A 33 3.49 6.15 -7.49
CA LYS A 33 3.58 7.60 -7.77
C LYS A 33 2.54 8.42 -7.00
N THR A 34 1.34 7.88 -6.83
CA THR A 34 0.21 8.59 -6.20
C THR A 34 0.33 8.67 -4.68
N LEU A 35 0.84 7.61 -4.05
CA LEU A 35 0.82 7.45 -2.60
C LEU A 35 2.18 7.69 -1.93
N ALA A 36 3.32 7.48 -2.59
CA ALA A 36 4.63 7.50 -1.93
C ALA A 36 4.96 8.80 -1.20
N SER A 37 4.50 9.95 -1.71
CA SER A 37 4.73 11.26 -1.06
C SER A 37 3.78 11.56 0.11
N ARG A 38 2.78 10.70 0.33
CA ARG A 38 1.69 10.90 1.30
C ARG A 38 1.80 9.98 2.52
N CYS A 39 2.69 8.99 2.50
CA CYS A 39 2.85 8.00 3.55
C CYS A 39 4.30 7.84 4.02
N ALA A 40 4.48 7.24 5.20
CA ALA A 40 5.80 7.05 5.79
C ALA A 40 6.60 5.97 5.05
N LEU A 41 5.91 4.91 4.62
CA LEU A 41 6.49 3.81 3.84
C LEU A 41 5.45 3.35 2.81
N LEU A 42 5.90 3.16 1.57
CA LEU A 42 5.12 2.51 0.53
C LEU A 42 5.97 1.48 -0.18
N GLU A 43 5.59 0.22 -0.03
CA GLU A 43 6.15 -0.88 -0.81
C GLU A 43 5.12 -1.44 -1.78
N VAL A 44 5.62 -2.03 -2.86
CA VAL A 44 4.79 -2.68 -3.89
C VAL A 44 5.31 -4.08 -4.16
N ALA A 45 4.41 -5.05 -4.24
CA ALA A 45 4.68 -6.44 -4.55
C ALA A 45 3.86 -6.89 -5.75
N GLN A 46 4.40 -7.80 -6.57
CA GLN A 46 3.70 -8.33 -7.74
C GLN A 46 3.00 -9.68 -7.49
N SER A 47 3.28 -10.31 -6.34
CA SER A 47 2.70 -11.59 -5.95
C SER A 47 2.56 -11.69 -4.43
N ALA A 48 1.86 -12.72 -3.96
CA ALA A 48 1.71 -13.01 -2.53
C ALA A 48 3.05 -13.33 -1.86
N GLU A 49 3.95 -14.03 -2.54
CA GLU A 49 5.27 -14.40 -2.03
C GLU A 49 6.17 -13.17 -1.83
N ASP A 50 6.18 -12.25 -2.80
CA ASP A 50 6.90 -10.98 -2.69
C ASP A 50 6.34 -10.14 -1.53
N ALA A 51 5.01 -10.14 -1.35
CA ALA A 51 4.34 -9.44 -0.26
C ALA A 51 4.70 -10.03 1.11
N GLU A 52 4.74 -11.36 1.25
CA GLU A 52 5.15 -12.03 2.48
C GLU A 52 6.62 -11.76 2.83
N ALA A 53 7.52 -11.77 1.83
CA ALA A 53 8.91 -11.40 2.05
C ALA A 53 9.06 -9.97 2.59
N LEU A 54 8.23 -9.03 2.12
CA LEU A 54 8.20 -7.67 2.63
C LEU A 54 7.58 -7.57 4.03
N ARG A 55 6.50 -8.31 4.31
CA ARG A 55 5.87 -8.37 5.66
C ARG A 55 6.80 -8.91 6.73
N LEU A 56 7.72 -9.81 6.37
CA LEU A 56 8.74 -10.30 7.30
C LEU A 56 9.81 -9.24 7.63
N ARG A 57 9.98 -8.24 6.76
CA ARG A 57 11.00 -7.19 6.90
C ARG A 57 10.45 -5.90 7.50
N TYR A 58 9.19 -5.60 7.27
CA TYR A 58 8.53 -4.36 7.69
C TYR A 58 7.16 -4.65 8.31
N HIS A 59 6.75 -3.81 9.26
CA HIS A 59 5.38 -3.80 9.74
C HIS A 59 4.56 -2.81 8.91
N PHE A 60 3.47 -3.30 8.33
CA PHE A 60 2.53 -2.51 7.55
C PHE A 60 1.22 -2.31 8.32
N ASP A 61 0.67 -1.10 8.24
CA ASP A 61 -0.61 -0.72 8.84
C ASP A 61 -1.79 -1.02 7.90
N LEU A 62 -1.53 -1.03 6.59
CA LEU A 62 -2.53 -1.23 5.55
C LEU A 62 -1.97 -2.06 4.39
N LEU A 63 -2.77 -3.02 3.93
CA LEU A 63 -2.52 -3.78 2.70
C LEU A 63 -3.60 -3.42 1.67
N LEU A 64 -3.16 -3.06 0.46
CA LEU A 64 -4.01 -2.85 -0.71
C LEU A 64 -3.74 -3.99 -1.69
N VAL A 65 -4.67 -4.94 -1.79
CA VAL A 65 -4.45 -6.22 -2.49
C VAL A 65 -5.44 -6.36 -3.64
N ASP A 66 -4.95 -6.71 -4.83
CA ASP A 66 -5.83 -7.07 -5.95
C ASP A 66 -6.59 -8.36 -5.61
N ILE A 67 -7.92 -8.27 -5.69
CA ILE A 67 -8.84 -9.38 -5.44
C ILE A 67 -8.71 -10.51 -6.45
N ARG A 68 -8.15 -10.24 -7.64
CA ARG A 68 -7.91 -11.24 -8.68
C ARG A 68 -6.50 -11.82 -8.65
N LEU A 69 -5.67 -11.40 -7.71
CA LEU A 69 -4.29 -11.85 -7.63
C LEU A 69 -4.24 -13.38 -7.42
N PRO A 70 -3.61 -14.14 -8.34
CA PRO A 70 -3.45 -15.57 -8.18
C PRO A 70 -2.51 -15.90 -7.01
N GLY A 71 -2.74 -17.03 -6.34
CA GLY A 71 -1.90 -17.48 -5.23
C GLY A 71 -2.31 -16.97 -3.84
N LEU A 72 -3.36 -16.15 -3.73
CA LEU A 72 -4.03 -15.88 -2.46
C LEU A 72 -5.13 -16.94 -2.24
N SER A 73 -4.85 -17.94 -1.41
CA SER A 73 -5.79 -19.01 -1.04
C SER A 73 -5.74 -19.33 0.43
#